data_AF-A0A7J4SMD0-F1
#
_entry.id   AF-A0A7J4SMD0-F1
#
_cell.length_a   1.000
_cell.length_b   1.000
_cell.length_c   1.000
_cell.angle_alpha   90.00
_cell.angle_beta   90.00
_cell.angle_gamma   90.00
#
_symmetry.space_group_name_H-M   'P 1'
#
loop_
_entity.id
_entity.type
_entity.pdbx_description
1 polymer ?
#
loop_
_entity_poly.entity_id
_entity_poly.type
_entity_poly.pdbx_seq_one_letter_code
_entity_poly.pdbx_strand_id
1 'polypeptide(L)'
;MALGPYFRAVVDSLDFFLQRDDPTRVVAMVRMLQAHAQMYRGLLFITVSTDGLSLSIKQELSSIADMVLSFQVRTIGSDFETSMMVSKFRNAPENLKILVFRVTPEEGITPETVERIA
;
A
#
# COMPACT_ATOMS: atom_id res chain seq x y z
N MET A 1 -7.37 -23.23 23.93
CA MET A 1 -8.22 -22.18 23.31
C MET A 1 -7.64 -21.87 21.94
N ALA A 2 -8.38 -22.10 20.87
CA ALA A 2 -8.00 -21.57 19.56
C ALA A 2 -8.09 -20.04 19.63
N LEU A 3 -7.03 -19.33 19.22
CA LEU A 3 -7.09 -17.89 19.03
C LEU A 3 -8.23 -17.62 18.02
N GLY A 4 -9.18 -16.76 18.39
CA GLY A 4 -10.26 -16.35 17.49
C GLY A 4 -9.72 -15.73 16.19
N PRO A 5 -10.57 -15.51 15.17
CA PRO A 5 -10.10 -14.94 13.92
C PRO A 5 -9.41 -13.59 14.16
N TYR A 6 -8.21 -13.42 13.60
CA TYR A 6 -7.52 -12.13 13.63
C TYR A 6 -8.39 -11.06 12.98
N PHE A 7 -8.45 -9.88 13.57
CA PHE A 7 -9.14 -8.74 12.98
C PHE A 7 -8.49 -8.39 11.63
N ARG A 8 -9.30 -8.26 10.56
CA ARG A 8 -8.84 -7.84 9.23
C ARG A 8 -9.80 -6.80 8.69
N ALA A 9 -9.28 -5.64 8.31
CA ALA A 9 -10.03 -4.58 7.68
C ALA A 9 -9.35 -4.15 6.38
N VAL A 10 -10.16 -4.00 5.33
CA VAL A 10 -9.71 -3.49 4.04
C VAL A 10 -10.51 -2.24 3.73
N VAL A 11 -9.81 -1.14 3.48
CA VAL A 11 -10.39 0.07 2.89
C VAL A 11 -9.95 0.09 1.43
N ASP A 12 -10.85 -0.34 0.56
CA ASP A 12 -10.61 -0.30 -0.88
C ASP A 12 -10.98 1.08 -1.43
N SER A 13 -9.96 1.84 -1.79
CA SER A 13 -9.98 3.24 -2.20
C SER A 13 -10.39 4.22 -1.11
N LEU A 14 -9.39 4.81 -0.44
CA LEU A 14 -9.56 5.96 0.44
C LEU A 14 -9.97 7.24 -0.32
N ASP A 15 -9.88 7.22 -1.66
CA ASP A 15 -10.16 8.37 -2.54
C ASP A 15 -11.57 8.90 -2.34
N PHE A 16 -12.56 8.02 -2.17
CA PHE A 16 -13.95 8.40 -1.92
C PHE A 16 -14.09 9.35 -0.73
N PHE A 17 -13.39 9.06 0.38
CA PHE A 17 -13.44 9.87 1.58
C PHE A 17 -12.64 11.17 1.42
N LEU A 18 -11.45 11.09 0.80
CA LEU A 18 -10.59 12.25 0.57
C LEU A 18 -11.21 13.28 -0.39
N GLN A 19 -12.13 12.86 -1.26
CA GLN A 19 -12.86 13.75 -2.17
C GLN A 19 -14.07 14.44 -1.52
N ARG A 20 -14.62 13.88 -0.43
CA ARG A 20 -15.90 14.30 0.15
C ARG A 20 -15.75 14.98 1.50
N ASP A 21 -14.70 14.64 2.22
CA ASP A 21 -14.42 15.11 3.57
C ASP A 21 -13.08 15.85 3.63
N ASP A 22 -12.87 16.57 4.73
CA ASP A 22 -11.57 17.21 5.01
C ASP A 22 -10.47 16.13 5.10
N PRO A 23 -9.38 16.22 4.30
CA PRO A 23 -8.31 15.22 4.31
C PRO A 23 -7.69 14.98 5.68
N THR A 24 -7.60 16.00 6.55
CA THR A 24 -7.05 15.85 7.90
C THR A 24 -7.96 15.00 8.79
N ARG A 25 -9.29 15.10 8.61
CA ARG A 25 -10.26 14.25 9.31
C ARG A 25 -10.17 12.80 8.82
N VAL A 26 -10.02 12.60 7.52
CA VAL A 26 -9.83 11.26 6.96
C VAL A 26 -8.56 10.61 7.53
N VAL A 27 -7.44 11.35 7.57
CA VAL A 27 -6.20 10.85 8.19
C VAL A 27 -6.37 10.53 9.67
N ALA A 28 -7.10 11.36 10.43
CA ALA A 28 -7.41 11.07 11.83
C ALA A 28 -8.21 9.76 11.98
N MET A 29 -9.18 9.49 11.10
CA MET A 29 -9.91 8.22 11.06
C MET A 29 -9.00 7.03 10.73
N VAL A 30 -8.06 7.19 9.79
CA VAL A 30 -7.06 6.15 9.49
C VAL A 30 -6.20 5.82 10.71
N ARG A 31 -5.79 6.82 11.51
CA ARG A 31 -5.10 6.56 12.81
C ARG A 31 -5.96 5.75 13.77
N MET A 32 -7.25 6.06 13.88
CA MET A 32 -8.16 5.31 14.75
C MET A 32 -8.32 3.85 14.30
N LEU A 33 -8.45 3.61 12.99
CA LEU A 33 -8.49 2.26 12.42
C LEU A 33 -7.19 1.50 12.67
N GLN A 34 -6.04 2.16 12.52
CA GLN A 34 -4.73 1.57 12.78
C GLN A 34 -4.57 1.20 14.26
N ALA A 35 -4.96 2.07 15.19
CA ALA A 35 -4.94 1.79 16.62
C ALA A 35 -5.85 0.59 16.98
N HIS A 36 -7.05 0.52 16.39
CA HIS A 36 -7.95 -0.61 16.58
C HIS A 36 -7.32 -1.91 16.04
N ALA A 37 -6.82 -1.91 14.80
CA ALA A 37 -6.16 -3.08 14.23
C ALA A 37 -4.99 -3.57 15.11
N GLN A 38 -4.18 -2.65 15.64
CA GLN A 38 -3.07 -3.00 16.54
C GLN A 38 -3.52 -3.60 17.87
N MET A 39 -4.58 -3.05 18.48
CA MET A 39 -5.15 -3.59 19.73
C MET A 39 -5.57 -5.06 19.58
N TYR A 40 -6.08 -5.44 18.42
CA TYR A 40 -6.52 -6.81 18.10
C TYR A 40 -5.46 -7.65 17.38
N ARG A 41 -4.21 -7.15 17.26
CA ARG A 41 -3.12 -7.81 16.50
C ARG A 41 -3.57 -8.21 15.09
N GLY A 42 -4.36 -7.34 14.48
CA GLY A 42 -4.99 -7.51 13.18
C GLY A 42 -4.21 -6.89 12.01
N LEU A 43 -4.84 -6.93 10.84
CA LEU A 43 -4.33 -6.33 9.60
C LEU A 43 -5.27 -5.21 9.15
N LEU A 44 -4.70 -4.04 8.84
CA LEU A 44 -5.38 -2.96 8.13
C LEU A 44 -4.71 -2.78 6.77
N PHE A 45 -5.45 -2.97 5.69
CA PHE A 45 -5.00 -2.74 4.32
C PHE A 45 -5.78 -1.59 3.70
N ILE A 46 -5.09 -0.61 3.14
CA ILE A 46 -5.71 0.59 2.56
C ILE A 46 -5.11 0.82 1.18
N THR A 47 -5.97 0.99 0.18
CA THR A 47 -5.57 1.45 -1.16
C THR A 47 -5.96 2.92 -1.33
N VAL A 48 -5.12 3.70 -2.01
CA VAL A 48 -5.38 5.12 -2.28
C VAL A 48 -4.65 5.53 -3.54
N SER A 49 -5.32 6.31 -4.39
CA SER A 49 -4.69 6.92 -5.56
C SER A 49 -3.79 8.06 -5.10
N THR A 50 -2.52 8.04 -5.51
CA THR A 50 -1.59 9.09 -5.10
C THR A 50 -1.71 10.35 -5.95
N ASP A 51 -2.36 10.26 -7.11
CA ASP A 51 -2.60 11.39 -7.99
C ASP A 51 -3.66 12.30 -7.38
N GLY A 52 -3.32 13.58 -7.19
CA GLY A 52 -4.21 14.56 -6.55
C GLY A 52 -4.06 14.69 -5.02
N LEU A 53 -3.33 13.80 -4.35
CA LEU A 53 -3.01 13.98 -2.93
C LEU A 53 -1.90 15.00 -2.73
N SER A 54 -2.10 15.92 -1.77
CA SER A 54 -1.03 16.81 -1.34
C SER A 54 0.13 16.03 -0.71
N LEU A 55 1.33 16.58 -0.79
CA LEU A 55 2.52 15.96 -0.21
C LEU A 55 2.38 15.72 1.30
N SER A 56 1.74 16.65 2.02
CA SER A 56 1.50 16.52 3.46
C SER A 56 0.65 15.30 3.80
N ILE A 57 -0.46 15.09 3.09
CA ILE A 57 -1.35 13.94 3.32
C ILE A 57 -0.64 12.63 2.99
N LYS A 58 0.14 12.58 1.90
CA LYS A 58 0.96 11.40 1.56
C LYS A 58 1.94 11.04 2.68
N GLN A 59 2.62 12.05 3.23
CA GLN A 59 3.56 11.88 4.34
C GLN A 59 2.85 11.42 5.62
N GLU A 60 1.69 11.99 5.93
CA GLU A 60 0.91 11.57 7.10
C GLU A 60 0.41 10.12 6.98
N LEU A 61 -0.16 9.72 5.83
CA LEU A 61 -0.57 8.34 5.60
C LEU A 61 0.62 7.36 5.67
N SER A 62 1.75 7.73 5.05
CA SER A 62 2.99 6.95 5.13
C SER A 62 3.51 6.84 6.58
N SER A 63 3.35 7.89 7.40
CA SER A 63 3.75 7.85 8.82
C SER A 63 2.97 6.81 9.63
N ILE A 64 1.68 6.62 9.31
CA ILE A 64 0.78 5.68 10.00
C ILE A 64 1.07 4.23 9.57
N ALA A 65 1.34 4.01 8.29
CA ALA A 65 1.50 2.68 7.73
C ALA A 65 2.80 2.01 8.17
N ASP A 66 2.77 0.72 8.48
CA ASP A 66 3.98 -0.06 8.73
C ASP A 66 4.69 -0.46 7.41
N MET A 67 3.96 -0.51 6.30
CA MET A 67 4.46 -0.79 4.96
C MET A 67 3.81 0.13 3.92
N VAL A 68 4.58 0.60 2.94
CA VAL A 68 4.07 1.39 1.82
C VAL A 68 4.47 0.72 0.51
N LEU A 69 3.46 0.33 -0.27
CA LEU A 69 3.60 -0.27 -1.59
C LEU A 69 3.08 0.74 -2.62
N SER A 70 3.93 1.14 -3.55
CA SER A 70 3.58 2.08 -4.61
C SER A 70 3.60 1.37 -5.95
N PHE A 71 2.44 1.30 -6.60
CA PHE A 71 2.29 0.69 -7.92
C PHE A 71 2.48 1.77 -8.99
N GLN A 72 3.33 1.49 -9.97
CA GLN A 72 3.66 2.41 -11.06
C GLN A 72 3.55 1.68 -12.39
N VAL A 73 3.08 2.41 -13.40
CA VAL A 73 3.09 1.98 -14.80
C VAL A 73 4.01 2.94 -15.55
N ARG A 74 4.96 2.40 -16.31
CA ARG A 74 5.87 3.17 -17.16
C ARG A 74 5.78 2.66 -18.59
N THR A 75 5.78 3.57 -19.56
CA THR A 75 5.87 3.19 -20.97
C THR A 75 7.33 2.99 -21.36
N ILE A 76 7.66 1.84 -21.94
CA ILE A 76 8.98 1.50 -22.48
C ILE A 76 8.80 1.16 -23.95
N GLY A 77 9.14 2.10 -24.84
CA GLY A 77 8.91 1.95 -26.27
C GLY A 77 7.42 1.84 -26.59
N SER A 78 6.99 0.67 -27.07
CA SER A 78 5.59 0.34 -27.33
C SER A 78 4.89 -0.39 -26.18
N ASP A 79 5.63 -0.81 -25.15
CA ASP A 79 5.11 -1.67 -24.08
C ASP A 79 4.91 -0.90 -22.77
N PHE A 80 4.11 -1.47 -21.87
CA PHE A 80 3.94 -0.99 -20.51
C PHE A 80 4.67 -1.91 -19.54
N GLU A 81 5.52 -1.33 -18.70
CA GLU A 81 6.14 -2.01 -17.57
C GLU A 81 5.38 -1.64 -16.28
N THR A 82 4.91 -2.64 -15.56
CA THR A 82 4.28 -2.48 -14.25
C THR A 82 5.26 -2.85 -13.15
N SER A 83 5.43 -1.95 -12.17
CA SER A 83 6.33 -2.18 -11.04
C SER A 83 5.69 -1.79 -9.71
N MET A 84 6.09 -2.51 -8.66
CA MET A 84 5.74 -2.22 -7.27
C MET A 84 7.02 -1.80 -6.54
N MET A 85 7.02 -0.58 -6.03
CA MET A 85 8.06 -0.06 -5.15
C MET A 85 7.65 -0.24 -3.70
N VAL A 86 8.46 -0.97 -2.93
CA VAL A 86 8.36 -1.01 -1.46
C VAL A 86 9.17 0.16 -0.91
N SER A 87 8.50 1.26 -0.57
CA SER A 87 9.16 2.50 -0.12
C SER A 87 9.25 2.64 1.40
N LYS A 88 8.48 1.81 2.13
CA LYS A 88 8.58 1.68 3.60
C LYS A 88 8.33 0.24 3.99
N PHE A 89 9.15 -0.28 4.90
CA PHE A 89 8.94 -1.54 5.59
C PHE A 89 9.48 -1.40 7.02
N ARG A 90 8.58 -1.28 7.99
CA ARG A 90 8.95 -1.05 9.39
C ARG A 90 9.77 -2.21 9.92
N ASN A 91 10.89 -1.88 10.56
CA ASN A 91 11.84 -2.82 11.16
C ASN A 91 12.54 -3.79 10.18
N ALA A 92 12.40 -3.62 8.87
CA ALA A 92 13.08 -4.46 7.87
C ALA A 92 13.45 -3.63 6.61
N PRO A 93 14.34 -2.62 6.73
CA PRO A 93 14.73 -1.75 5.62
C PRO A 93 15.42 -2.50 4.47
N GLU A 94 16.00 -3.67 4.70
CA GLU A 94 16.53 -4.56 3.67
C GLU A 94 15.47 -5.06 2.68
N ASN A 95 14.18 -4.94 3.02
CA ASN A 95 13.06 -5.29 2.15
C ASN A 95 12.63 -4.17 1.21
N LEU A 96 13.25 -2.99 1.26
CA LEU A 96 13.03 -1.92 0.30
C LEU A 96 13.55 -2.36 -1.08
N LYS A 97 12.65 -2.45 -2.05
CA LYS A 97 12.95 -2.98 -3.39
C LYS A 97 11.96 -2.46 -4.42
N ILE A 98 12.35 -2.53 -5.68
CA ILE A 98 11.45 -2.35 -6.82
C ILE A 98 11.28 -3.73 -7.45
N LEU A 99 10.04 -4.18 -7.57
CA LEU A 99 9.68 -5.43 -8.22
C LEU A 99 8.93 -5.11 -9.50
N VAL A 100 9.45 -5.54 -10.64
CA VAL A 100 8.66 -5.60 -11.87
C VAL A 100 7.73 -6.80 -11.74
N PHE A 101 6.47 -6.65 -12.15
CA PHE A 101 5.50 -7.72 -12.08
C PHE A 101 4.59 -7.66 -13.31
N ARG A 102 3.95 -8.79 -13.61
CA ARG A 102 2.85 -8.90 -14.57
C ARG A 102 1.58 -9.33 -13.86
N VAL A 103 0.43 -9.00 -14.43
CA VAL A 103 -0.86 -9.49 -13.94
C VAL A 103 -1.36 -10.57 -14.90
N THR A 104 -1.48 -11.80 -14.43
CA THR A 104 -2.04 -12.92 -15.20
C THR A 104 -3.42 -13.31 -14.66
N PRO A 105 -4.34 -13.80 -15.51
CA PRO A 105 -5.62 -14.32 -15.04
C PRO A 105 -5.47 -15.50 -14.06
N GLU A 106 -4.42 -16.30 -14.21
CA GLU A 106 -4.22 -17.54 -13.46
C GLU A 106 -3.54 -17.32 -12.09
N GLU A 107 -2.57 -16.40 -12.01
CA GLU A 107 -1.71 -16.22 -10.83
C GLU A 107 -1.88 -14.83 -10.17
N GLY A 108 -2.56 -13.89 -10.84
CA GLY A 108 -2.67 -12.52 -10.37
C GLY A 108 -1.35 -11.77 -10.52
N ILE A 109 -0.91 -11.08 -9.48
CA ILE A 109 0.36 -10.33 -9.48
C ILE A 109 1.53 -11.32 -9.37
N THR A 110 2.22 -11.54 -10.49
CA THR A 110 3.40 -12.41 -10.57
C THR A 110 4.65 -11.55 -10.75
N PRO A 111 5.57 -11.51 -9.77
CA PRO A 111 6.85 -10.84 -9.93
C PRO A 111 7.64 -11.43 -11.10
N GLU A 112 8.24 -10.57 -11.91
CA GLU A 112 9.20 -11.00 -12.91
C GLU A 112 10.53 -11.25 -12.21
N THR A 113 11.03 -12.48 -12.29
CA THR A 113 12.36 -12.84 -11.79
C THR A 113 13.41 -12.31 -12.76
N VAL A 114 13.72 -11.01 -12.66
CA VAL A 114 14.83 -10.42 -13.39
C VAL A 114 16.08 -10.53 -12.52
N GLU A 115 16.77 -11.67 -12.57
CA GLU A 115 18.17 -11.72 -12.14
C GLU A 115 18.97 -10.83 -13.10
N ARG A 116 19.22 -9.58 -12.71
CA ARG A 116 20.21 -8.76 -13.41
C ARG A 116 21.58 -9.37 -13.13
N ILE A 117 22.08 -10.14 -14.09
CA ILE A 117 23.48 -10.59 -14.11
C ILE A 117 24.32 -9.30 -14.12
N ALA A 118 25.08 -9.10 -13.04
CA ALA A 118 26.04 -8.01 -12.88
C ALA A 118 27.37 -8.35 -13.59
#